data_AF-A0A074MW57-F1
#
_entry.id   AF-A0A074MW57-F1
#
_cell.length_a   1.000
_cell.length_b   1.000
_cell.length_c   1.000
_cell.angle_alpha   90.00
_cell.angle_beta   90.00
_cell.angle_gamma   90.00
#
_symmetry.space_group_name_H-M   'P 1'
#
loop_
_entity.id
_entity.type
_entity.pdbx_description
1 polymer ?
#
loop_
_entity_poly.entity_id
_entity_poly.type
_entity_poly.pdbx_seq_one_letter_code
_entity_poly.pdbx_strand_id
1 'polypeptide(L)'
;MILKQSDERSGDFIELTRLASRCNEVQKRRLDKEYAKLSSGRKGERDAAFFMNREYGESNRIGLVHDLRIGVGDEFAQIDHLVIHRLQGRVWLCETKNYGGRLQCNAHGEWTVWYGKKPQPVPSPISQARLQSIVFRRWLELNGYGYLEVLPLVLLAPTASIDRRNMPQDVTVVKSDQFGEWWQRQSNGLGALTAMKMVAGTFWERRDEDWLRDLGDKLCRAHTPIVFDWEKRLGFEQTTPETQEQQGSSNVRALREPKEATSQFEPDLSTIPTPLGKITFIALGDKEVAIRNPPVEPFIDAVRGTVKGRGRWQPRYRNWIVKIEDFAEIRDQIQERLDSAKSERSA
;
A
#
# COMPACT_ATOMS: atom_id res chain seq x y z
N MET A 1 12.69 -0.83 21.26
CA MET A 1 11.35 -0.66 21.84
C MET A 1 10.45 -0.08 20.79
N ILE A 2 9.23 -0.56 20.73
CA ILE A 2 8.20 0.04 19.89
C ILE A 2 7.50 1.11 20.72
N LEU A 3 7.61 2.36 20.28
CA LEU A 3 7.00 3.54 20.92
C LEU A 3 5.59 3.81 20.37
N LYS A 4 5.37 3.52 19.08
CA LYS A 4 4.05 3.60 18.43
C LYS A 4 3.90 2.48 17.41
N GLN A 5 2.78 1.76 17.49
CA GLN A 5 2.39 0.77 16.48
C GLN A 5 1.80 1.44 15.23
N SER A 6 1.74 0.69 14.14
CA SER A 6 1.05 1.11 12.91
C SER A 6 -0.43 1.35 13.15
N ASP A 7 -1.01 2.28 12.40
CA ASP A 7 -2.43 2.62 12.50
C ASP A 7 -3.31 1.52 11.88
N GLU A 8 -4.45 1.23 12.51
CA GLU A 8 -5.44 0.36 11.91
C GLU A 8 -6.23 1.10 10.82
N ARG A 9 -5.93 0.76 9.56
CA ARG A 9 -6.60 1.34 8.39
C ARG A 9 -7.76 0.49 7.83
N SER A 10 -8.30 -0.42 8.63
CA SER A 10 -9.38 -1.32 8.21
C SER A 10 -10.64 -0.56 7.78
N GLY A 11 -10.91 0.59 8.42
CA GLY A 11 -12.04 1.47 8.09
C GLY A 11 -12.03 1.98 6.66
N ASP A 12 -10.87 2.33 6.10
CA ASP A 12 -10.74 2.79 4.71
C ASP A 12 -11.20 1.72 3.71
N PHE A 13 -10.83 0.45 3.96
CA PHE A 13 -11.21 -0.66 3.08
C PHE A 13 -12.70 -1.00 3.20
N ILE A 14 -13.26 -0.92 4.41
CA ILE A 14 -14.70 -1.12 4.64
C ILE A 14 -15.48 -0.05 3.87
N GLU A 15 -15.07 1.21 3.98
CA GLU A 15 -15.75 2.32 3.33
C GLU A 15 -15.66 2.25 1.80
N LEU A 16 -14.48 1.96 1.24
CA LEU A 16 -14.32 1.72 -0.20
C LEU A 16 -15.20 0.55 -0.67
N THR A 17 -15.31 -0.52 0.13
CA THR A 17 -16.18 -1.66 -0.21
C THR A 17 -17.66 -1.27 -0.19
N ARG A 18 -18.08 -0.45 0.79
CA ARG A 18 -19.44 0.09 0.88
C ARG A 18 -19.78 0.94 -0.34
N LEU A 19 -18.86 1.81 -0.78
CA LEU A 19 -19.08 2.71 -1.92
C LEU A 19 -19.09 1.99 -3.27
N ALA A 20 -18.45 0.82 -3.37
CA ALA A 20 -18.36 0.07 -4.62
C ALA A 20 -19.72 -0.31 -5.23
N SER A 21 -20.76 -0.52 -4.42
CA SER A 21 -22.12 -0.83 -4.90
C SER A 21 -22.83 0.37 -5.52
N ARG A 22 -22.39 1.59 -5.22
CA ARG A 22 -22.97 2.86 -5.68
C ARG A 22 -22.22 3.49 -6.85
N CYS A 23 -21.07 2.93 -7.24
CA CYS A 23 -20.22 3.52 -8.26
C CYS A 23 -20.74 3.27 -9.69
N ASN A 24 -20.72 4.31 -10.52
CA ASN A 24 -20.73 4.14 -11.99
C ASN A 24 -19.38 3.61 -12.51
N GLU A 25 -19.26 3.32 -13.81
CA GLU A 25 -18.03 2.75 -14.37
C GLU A 25 -16.77 3.61 -14.15
N VAL A 26 -16.90 4.93 -14.25
CA VAL A 26 -15.77 5.86 -14.06
C VAL A 26 -15.34 5.88 -12.60
N GLN A 27 -16.29 5.97 -11.67
CA GLN A 27 -16.06 5.92 -10.23
C GLN A 27 -15.47 4.57 -9.82
N LYS A 28 -15.94 3.47 -10.41
CA LYS A 28 -15.42 2.12 -10.15
C LYS A 28 -13.95 2.00 -10.54
N ARG A 29 -13.54 2.53 -11.70
CA ARG A 29 -12.12 2.57 -12.11
C ARG A 29 -11.26 3.40 -11.13
N ARG A 30 -11.78 4.53 -10.64
CA ARG A 30 -11.10 5.35 -9.63
C ARG A 30 -10.98 4.61 -8.29
N LEU A 31 -12.04 3.95 -7.86
CA LEU A 31 -12.10 3.13 -6.65
C LEU A 31 -11.09 1.99 -6.73
N ASP A 32 -11.07 1.23 -7.82
CA ASP A 32 -10.12 0.12 -8.01
C ASP A 32 -8.67 0.62 -7.94
N LYS A 33 -8.40 1.79 -8.53
CA LYS A 33 -7.08 2.43 -8.47
C LYS A 33 -6.69 2.84 -7.06
N GLU A 34 -7.60 3.47 -6.30
CA GLU A 34 -7.35 3.89 -4.92
C GLU A 34 -7.20 2.69 -3.98
N TYR A 35 -8.05 1.67 -4.14
CA TYR A 35 -7.95 0.42 -3.40
C TYR A 35 -6.60 -0.28 -3.66
N ALA A 36 -6.18 -0.36 -4.92
CA ALA A 36 -4.89 -0.93 -5.28
C ALA A 36 -3.72 -0.12 -4.67
N LYS A 37 -3.81 1.22 -4.71
CA LYS A 37 -2.81 2.11 -4.11
C LYS A 37 -2.70 1.87 -2.60
N LEU A 38 -3.83 1.91 -1.89
CA LEU A 38 -3.90 1.71 -0.44
C LEU A 38 -3.40 0.31 -0.04
N SER A 39 -3.83 -0.73 -0.77
CA SER A 39 -3.39 -2.09 -0.51
C SER A 39 -1.88 -2.28 -0.74
N SER A 40 -1.33 -1.66 -1.78
CA SER A 40 0.09 -1.80 -2.13
C SER A 40 1.01 -1.05 -1.16
N GLY A 41 0.62 0.16 -0.75
CA GLY A 41 1.29 0.96 0.29
C GLY A 41 1.29 0.23 1.62
N ARG A 42 0.11 -0.16 2.12
CA ARG A 42 -0.03 -0.83 3.42
C ARG A 42 0.73 -2.15 3.49
N LYS A 43 0.83 -2.88 2.38
CA LYS A 43 1.67 -4.08 2.32
C LYS A 43 3.15 -3.72 2.51
N GLY A 44 3.64 -2.70 1.81
CA GLY A 44 5.04 -2.26 1.93
C GLY A 44 5.37 -1.78 3.34
N GLU A 45 4.53 -0.92 3.90
CA GLU A 45 4.66 -0.39 5.27
C GLU A 45 4.66 -1.53 6.31
N ARG A 46 3.72 -2.47 6.20
CA ARG A 46 3.64 -3.62 7.11
C ARG A 46 4.84 -4.54 7.01
N ASP A 47 5.29 -4.84 5.78
CA ASP A 47 6.45 -5.71 5.57
C ASP A 47 7.72 -5.04 6.15
N ALA A 48 7.88 -3.73 6.00
CA ALA A 48 8.99 -2.98 6.59
C ALA A 48 8.93 -2.92 8.13
N ALA A 49 7.75 -2.60 8.69
CA ALA A 49 7.53 -2.62 10.14
C ALA A 49 7.82 -4.00 10.74
N PHE A 50 7.44 -5.09 10.06
CA PHE A 50 7.75 -6.45 10.50
C PHE A 50 9.25 -6.68 10.68
N PHE A 51 10.08 -6.30 9.71
CA PHE A 51 11.53 -6.47 9.81
C PHE A 51 12.13 -5.61 10.93
N MET A 52 11.72 -4.34 11.02
CA MET A 52 12.20 -3.44 12.08
C MET A 52 11.82 -3.93 13.48
N ASN A 53 10.57 -4.33 13.67
CA ASN A 53 10.05 -4.78 14.97
C ASN A 53 10.74 -6.05 15.42
N ARG A 54 10.95 -7.00 14.50
CA ARG A 54 11.67 -8.23 14.82
C ARG A 54 13.08 -7.97 15.33
N GLU A 55 13.76 -6.96 14.81
CA GLU A 55 15.16 -6.71 15.13
C GLU A 55 15.36 -5.73 16.29
N TYR A 56 14.51 -4.70 16.39
CA TYR A 56 14.67 -3.58 17.32
C TYR A 56 13.48 -3.38 18.26
N GLY A 57 12.45 -4.22 18.16
CA GLY A 57 11.24 -4.16 18.98
C GLY A 57 11.52 -4.20 20.48
N GLU A 58 12.55 -4.92 20.91
CA GLU A 58 12.96 -5.04 22.33
C GLU A 58 14.21 -4.19 22.67
N SER A 59 14.69 -3.35 21.75
CA SER A 59 15.90 -2.56 21.98
C SER A 59 15.68 -1.49 23.05
N ASN A 60 16.59 -1.39 24.03
CA ASN A 60 16.60 -0.24 24.94
C ASN A 60 17.27 1.01 24.33
N ARG A 61 17.89 0.89 23.15
CA ARG A 61 18.61 2.00 22.49
C ARG A 61 17.87 2.64 21.34
N ILE A 62 16.95 1.90 20.76
CA ILE A 62 16.26 2.24 19.53
C ILE A 62 14.77 2.30 19.81
N GLY A 63 14.17 3.44 19.48
CA GLY A 63 12.73 3.64 19.48
C GLY A 63 12.18 3.54 18.07
N LEU A 64 11.12 2.75 17.89
CA LEU A 64 10.39 2.64 16.63
C LEU A 64 9.04 3.34 16.74
N VAL A 65 8.71 4.20 15.80
CA VAL A 65 7.39 4.85 15.68
C VAL A 65 6.89 4.61 14.27
N HIS A 66 5.74 3.96 14.12
CA HIS A 66 5.13 3.71 12.82
C HIS A 66 3.92 4.59 12.56
N ASP A 67 3.65 4.90 11.29
CA ASP A 67 2.52 5.67 10.80
C ASP A 67 2.32 6.97 11.58
N LEU A 68 3.36 7.80 11.64
CA LEU A 68 3.31 9.06 12.35
C LEU A 68 2.87 10.17 11.40
N ARG A 69 1.87 10.93 11.85
CA ARG A 69 1.41 12.16 11.20
C ARG A 69 1.37 13.31 12.19
N ILE A 70 2.16 14.35 11.96
CA ILE A 70 2.33 15.50 12.86
C ILE A 70 2.06 16.80 12.10
N GLY A 71 1.36 17.75 12.72
CA GLY A 71 1.12 19.08 12.17
C GLY A 71 2.01 20.15 12.81
N VAL A 72 2.46 21.12 12.01
CA VAL A 72 3.09 22.38 12.46
C VAL A 72 2.54 23.52 11.63
N GLY A 73 1.71 24.38 12.23
CA GLY A 73 0.93 25.37 11.47
C GLY A 73 -0.02 24.68 10.48
N ASP A 74 0.01 25.10 9.22
CA ASP A 74 -0.80 24.52 8.14
C ASP A 74 -0.12 23.35 7.41
N GLU A 75 1.10 22.98 7.80
CA GLU A 75 1.86 21.89 7.20
C GLU A 75 1.77 20.60 8.02
N PHE A 76 1.78 19.46 7.34
CA PHE A 76 1.77 18.15 7.97
C PHE A 76 2.94 17.29 7.49
N ALA A 77 3.64 16.67 8.45
CA ALA A 77 4.57 15.60 8.20
C ALA A 77 3.82 14.26 8.19
N GLN A 78 3.88 13.49 7.10
CA GLN A 78 3.47 12.08 7.06
C GLN A 78 4.74 11.21 7.01
N ILE A 79 4.89 10.31 7.97
CA ILE A 79 6.10 9.54 8.16
C ILE A 79 5.73 8.07 8.37
N ASP A 80 6.12 7.22 7.44
CA ASP A 80 5.80 5.79 7.51
C ASP A 80 6.47 5.16 8.72
N HIS A 81 7.80 5.37 8.88
CA HIS A 81 8.52 4.89 10.05
C HIS A 81 9.57 5.89 10.54
N LEU A 82 9.66 6.10 11.85
CA LEU A 82 10.80 6.72 12.51
C LEU A 82 11.62 5.67 13.26
N VAL A 83 12.94 5.83 13.17
CA VAL A 83 13.90 5.07 13.99
C VAL A 83 14.73 6.06 14.79
N ILE A 84 14.59 6.04 16.11
CA ILE A 84 15.22 7.00 17.03
C ILE A 84 16.35 6.30 17.77
N HIS A 85 17.58 6.76 17.62
CA HIS A 85 18.73 6.24 18.37
C HIS A 85 19.13 7.19 19.51
N ARG A 86 18.69 6.90 20.73
CA ARG A 86 18.78 7.82 21.87
C ARG A 86 20.20 8.31 22.17
N LEU A 87 21.20 7.41 22.18
CA LEU A 87 22.58 7.78 22.54
C LEU A 87 23.28 8.62 21.47
N GLN A 88 22.82 8.54 20.22
CA GLN A 88 23.45 9.25 19.10
C GLN A 88 22.72 10.57 18.81
N GLY A 89 21.48 10.72 19.28
CA GLY A 89 20.65 11.87 18.93
C GLY A 89 20.29 11.91 17.46
N ARG A 90 20.16 10.74 16.84
CA ARG A 90 19.82 10.61 15.43
C ARG A 90 18.44 10.01 15.28
N VAL A 91 17.69 10.55 14.34
CA VAL A 91 16.37 10.09 13.96
C VAL A 91 16.36 9.83 12.47
N TRP A 92 16.08 8.60 12.07
CA TRP A 92 15.89 8.26 10.67
C TRP A 92 14.41 8.34 10.33
N LEU A 93 14.10 9.15 9.32
CA LEU A 93 12.78 9.29 8.75
C LEU A 93 12.70 8.43 7.51
N CYS A 94 11.98 7.32 7.62
CA CYS A 94 11.92 6.28 6.61
C CYS A 94 10.65 6.43 5.77
N GLU A 95 10.84 6.65 4.46
CA GLU A 95 9.80 6.63 3.45
C GLU A 95 9.76 5.26 2.76
N THR A 96 8.64 4.55 2.85
CA THR A 96 8.51 3.18 2.34
C THR A 96 7.93 3.19 0.93
N LYS A 97 8.58 2.45 0.02
CA LYS A 97 8.13 2.27 -1.35
C LYS A 97 8.08 0.80 -1.75
N ASN A 98 6.95 0.42 -2.35
CA ASN A 98 6.71 -0.92 -2.84
C ASN A 98 6.44 -0.90 -4.35
N TYR A 99 7.52 -0.98 -5.15
CA TYR A 99 7.42 -1.03 -6.60
C TYR A 99 7.59 -2.47 -7.10
N GLY A 100 6.67 -2.91 -7.97
CA GLY A 100 6.80 -4.18 -8.69
C GLY A 100 7.72 -4.12 -9.92
N GLY A 101 8.21 -2.93 -10.29
CA GLY A 101 9.16 -2.71 -11.38
C GLY A 101 10.57 -2.44 -10.88
N ARG A 102 11.51 -2.29 -11.82
CA ARG A 102 12.89 -1.89 -11.48
C ARG A 102 12.97 -0.37 -11.34
N LEU A 103 13.28 0.10 -10.14
CA LEU A 103 13.59 1.50 -9.88
C LEU A 103 14.95 1.87 -10.45
N GLN A 104 15.07 3.10 -10.92
CA GLN A 104 16.33 3.72 -11.31
C GLN A 104 16.31 5.17 -10.84
N CYS A 105 17.43 5.61 -10.26
CA CYS A 105 17.71 7.00 -9.98
C CYS A 105 18.90 7.43 -10.85
N ASN A 106 18.76 8.51 -11.61
CA ASN A 106 19.88 9.05 -12.39
C ASN A 106 20.71 10.05 -11.57
N ALA A 107 21.79 10.57 -12.16
CA ALA A 107 22.72 11.49 -11.50
C ALA A 107 22.08 12.83 -11.10
N HIS A 108 20.94 13.19 -11.71
CA HIS A 108 20.17 14.40 -11.38
C HIS A 108 19.14 14.17 -10.27
N GLY A 109 19.04 12.95 -9.72
CA GLY A 109 18.07 12.61 -8.69
C GLY A 109 16.65 12.37 -9.22
N GLU A 110 16.50 12.17 -10.54
CA GLU A 110 15.22 11.83 -11.16
C GLU A 110 14.95 10.33 -11.05
N TRP A 111 13.71 9.98 -10.71
CA TRP A 111 13.32 8.60 -10.45
C TRP A 111 12.43 8.06 -11.57
N THR A 112 12.75 6.86 -12.03
CA THR A 112 11.98 6.12 -13.02
C THR A 112 11.75 4.71 -12.53
N VAL A 113 10.52 4.20 -12.70
CA VAL A 113 10.23 2.78 -12.56
C VAL A 113 10.10 2.14 -13.94
N TRP A 114 10.78 1.02 -14.13
CA TRP A 114 10.78 0.25 -15.37
C TRP A 114 9.88 -0.98 -15.22
N TYR A 115 8.80 -1.01 -16.00
CA TYR A 115 7.97 -2.20 -16.18
C TYR A 115 8.34 -2.88 -17.50
N GLY A 116 9.40 -3.69 -17.47
CA GLY A 116 10.03 -4.18 -18.68
C GLY A 116 10.68 -3.03 -19.46
N LYS A 117 10.28 -2.84 -20.72
CA LYS A 117 10.79 -1.76 -21.60
C LYS A 117 10.00 -0.44 -21.48
N LYS A 118 9.05 -0.35 -20.56
CA LYS A 118 8.20 0.83 -20.38
C LYS A 118 8.69 1.65 -19.17
N PRO A 119 9.48 2.71 -19.37
CA PRO A 119 9.84 3.63 -18.29
C PRO A 119 8.62 4.46 -17.91
N GLN A 120 8.42 4.64 -16.60
CA GLN A 120 7.43 5.57 -16.06
C GLN A 120 8.14 6.48 -15.04
N PRO A 121 8.13 7.81 -15.26
CA PRO A 121 8.67 8.73 -14.28
C PRO A 121 7.84 8.66 -13.00
N VAL A 122 8.52 8.69 -11.85
CA VAL A 122 7.86 8.69 -10.54
C VAL A 122 8.44 9.81 -9.68
N PRO A 123 7.64 10.38 -8.76
CA PRO A 123 8.13 11.34 -7.80
C PRO A 123 9.31 10.79 -6.99
N SER A 124 10.28 11.64 -6.69
CA SER A 124 11.49 11.30 -5.94
C SER A 124 11.14 10.91 -4.48
N PRO A 125 11.31 9.64 -4.07
CA PRO A 125 10.99 9.20 -2.71
C PRO A 125 11.87 9.88 -1.66
N ILE A 126 13.15 10.10 -1.98
CA ILE A 126 14.06 10.79 -1.06
C ILE A 126 13.71 12.27 -0.91
N SER A 127 13.20 12.91 -1.97
CA SER A 127 12.71 14.30 -1.86
C SER A 127 11.46 14.39 -1.00
N GLN A 128 10.56 13.39 -1.06
CA GLN A 128 9.43 13.29 -0.14
C GLN A 128 9.93 13.19 1.30
N ALA A 129 10.82 12.25 1.61
CA ALA A 129 11.41 12.11 2.95
C ALA A 129 12.07 13.41 3.44
N ARG A 130 12.78 14.15 2.56
CA ARG A 130 13.42 15.44 2.89
C ARG A 130 12.39 16.52 3.25
N LEU A 131 11.29 16.62 2.50
CA LEU A 131 10.21 17.57 2.80
C LEU A 131 9.54 17.22 4.14
N GLN A 132 9.26 15.94 4.39
CA GLN A 132 8.72 15.49 5.68
C GLN A 132 9.68 15.81 6.84
N SER A 133 10.99 15.64 6.62
CA SER A 133 12.01 15.98 7.61
C SER A 133 12.04 17.47 7.98
N ILE A 134 11.69 18.39 7.06
CA ILE A 134 11.64 19.83 7.37
C ILE A 134 10.55 20.10 8.40
N VAL A 135 9.33 19.62 8.16
CA VAL A 135 8.20 19.79 9.08
C VAL A 135 8.48 19.10 10.42
N PHE A 136 9.03 17.89 10.38
CA PHE A 136 9.38 17.14 11.58
C PHE A 136 10.47 17.83 12.43
N ARG A 137 11.52 18.40 11.81
CA ARG A 137 12.54 19.16 12.53
C ARG A 137 11.96 20.37 13.24
N ARG A 138 11.04 21.11 12.59
CA ARG A 138 10.35 22.24 13.24
C ARG A 138 9.54 21.77 14.45
N TRP A 139 8.85 20.63 14.34
CA TRP A 139 8.15 20.04 15.49
C TRP A 139 9.12 19.70 16.63
N LEU A 140 10.28 19.10 16.32
CA LEU A 140 11.31 18.80 17.31
C LEU A 140 11.83 20.06 18.00
N GLU A 141 12.14 21.11 17.24
CA GLU A 141 12.60 22.41 17.76
C GLU A 141 11.59 23.01 18.75
N LEU A 142 10.31 23.07 18.38
CA LEU A 142 9.24 23.60 19.22
C LEU A 142 9.02 22.80 20.51
N ASN A 143 9.38 21.51 20.51
CA ASN A 143 9.20 20.61 21.65
C ASN A 143 10.50 20.37 22.44
N GLY A 144 11.58 21.13 22.18
CA GLY A 144 12.83 21.05 22.93
C GLY A 144 13.78 19.93 22.49
N TYR A 145 13.59 19.36 21.30
CA TYR A 145 14.41 18.29 20.71
C TYR A 145 15.15 18.72 19.43
N GLY A 146 15.30 20.03 19.20
CA GLY A 146 15.94 20.58 17.98
C GLY A 146 17.40 20.17 17.76
N TYR A 147 18.05 19.62 18.80
CA TYR A 147 19.40 19.05 18.71
C TYR A 147 19.46 17.68 18.02
N LEU A 148 18.31 17.03 17.76
CA LEU A 148 18.27 15.72 17.10
C LEU A 148 18.55 15.86 15.60
N GLU A 149 19.50 15.09 15.10
CA GLU A 149 19.83 15.03 13.69
C GLU A 149 18.82 14.14 12.95
N VAL A 150 18.00 14.75 12.08
CA VAL A 150 16.99 14.03 11.27
C VAL A 150 17.53 13.68 9.89
N LEU A 151 17.63 12.37 9.64
CA LEU A 151 18.22 11.75 8.45
C LEU A 151 17.12 11.09 7.59
N PRO A 152 16.88 11.56 6.36
CA PRO A 152 15.90 10.94 5.46
C PRO A 152 16.44 9.61 4.88
N LEU A 153 15.57 8.61 4.81
CA LEU A 153 15.87 7.26 4.33
C LEU A 153 14.74 6.77 3.40
N VAL A 154 15.09 6.12 2.29
CA VAL A 154 14.12 5.38 1.48
C VAL A 154 14.21 3.89 1.80
N LEU A 155 13.07 3.31 2.20
CA LEU A 155 12.93 1.87 2.38
C LEU A 155 12.21 1.25 1.20
N LEU A 156 12.80 0.21 0.63
CA LEU A 156 12.20 -0.56 -0.44
C LEU A 156 11.72 -1.90 0.07
N ALA A 157 10.59 -2.38 -0.47
CA ALA A 157 10.18 -3.76 -0.28
C ALA A 157 11.30 -4.74 -0.70
N PRO A 158 11.43 -5.93 -0.07
CA PRO A 158 12.49 -6.89 -0.38
C PRO A 158 12.52 -7.29 -1.87
N THR A 159 11.32 -7.42 -2.45
CA THR A 159 11.11 -7.80 -3.85
C THR A 159 11.37 -6.68 -4.85
N ALA A 160 11.59 -5.44 -4.40
CA ALA A 160 11.87 -4.33 -5.30
C ALA A 160 13.25 -4.51 -5.95
N SER A 161 13.35 -4.18 -7.24
CA SER A 161 14.62 -4.10 -7.95
C SER A 161 15.04 -2.64 -8.05
N ILE A 162 16.32 -2.33 -7.85
CA ILE A 162 16.84 -0.96 -7.97
C ILE A 162 18.20 -0.93 -8.65
N ASP A 163 18.34 -0.04 -9.64
CA ASP A 163 19.61 0.34 -10.25
C ASP A 163 20.18 1.57 -9.53
N ARG A 164 21.36 1.40 -8.92
CA ARG A 164 22.04 2.41 -8.11
C ARG A 164 23.28 3.00 -8.77
N ARG A 165 23.60 2.61 -10.01
CA ARG A 165 24.88 2.96 -10.66
C ARG A 165 25.16 4.46 -10.71
N ASN A 166 24.12 5.27 -10.91
CA ASN A 166 24.19 6.72 -11.01
C ASN A 166 23.48 7.42 -9.85
N MET A 167 23.23 6.72 -8.74
CA MET A 167 22.52 7.30 -7.60
C MET A 167 23.41 8.33 -6.89
N PRO A 168 22.88 9.53 -6.57
CA PRO A 168 23.62 10.52 -5.78
C PRO A 168 24.08 9.96 -4.43
N GLN A 169 25.27 10.35 -3.96
CA GLN A 169 25.89 9.79 -2.75
C GLN A 169 25.13 10.12 -1.46
N ASP A 170 24.41 11.25 -1.44
CA ASP A 170 23.61 11.74 -0.33
C ASP A 170 22.21 11.09 -0.25
N VAL A 171 21.91 10.15 -1.15
CA VAL A 171 20.64 9.43 -1.20
C VAL A 171 20.82 8.06 -0.56
N THR A 172 20.15 7.85 0.58
CA THR A 172 20.20 6.57 1.29
C THR A 172 18.98 5.72 0.94
N VAL A 173 19.23 4.55 0.35
CA VAL A 173 18.19 3.58 -0.03
C VAL A 173 18.53 2.19 0.49
N VAL A 174 17.61 1.61 1.25
CA VAL A 174 17.80 0.33 1.92
C VAL A 174 16.60 -0.56 1.64
N LYS A 175 16.81 -1.85 1.39
CA LYS A 175 15.70 -2.79 1.35
C LYS A 175 15.32 -3.18 2.77
N SER A 176 14.04 -3.33 3.06
CA SER A 176 13.57 -3.53 4.44
C SER A 176 14.13 -4.80 5.09
N ASP A 177 14.34 -5.87 4.33
CA ASP A 177 14.97 -7.13 4.77
C ASP A 177 16.48 -7.00 5.04
N GLN A 178 17.11 -5.95 4.53
CA GLN A 178 18.53 -5.61 4.74
C GLN A 178 18.72 -4.47 5.74
N PHE A 179 17.64 -3.96 6.34
CA PHE A 179 17.68 -2.82 7.24
C PHE A 179 18.61 -3.06 8.42
N GLY A 180 18.57 -4.26 9.00
CA GLY A 180 19.42 -4.64 10.12
C GLY A 180 20.91 -4.55 9.87
N GLU A 181 21.38 -5.21 8.82
CA GLU A 181 22.79 -5.14 8.45
C GLU A 181 23.23 -3.71 8.10
N TRP A 182 22.38 -2.97 7.38
CA TRP A 182 22.67 -1.58 7.09
C TRP A 182 22.78 -0.77 8.38
N TRP A 183 21.85 -0.95 9.32
CA TRP A 183 21.82 -0.27 10.59
C TRP A 183 23.05 -0.58 11.44
N GLN A 184 23.45 -1.85 11.54
CA GLN A 184 24.65 -2.25 12.29
C GLN A 184 25.91 -1.56 11.75
N ARG A 185 26.03 -1.41 10.43
CA ARG A 185 27.15 -0.67 9.82
C ARG A 185 27.12 0.82 10.21
N GLN A 186 25.94 1.43 10.21
CA GLN A 186 25.78 2.82 10.65
C GLN A 186 26.06 2.97 12.16
N SER A 187 25.57 2.07 13.00
CA SER A 187 25.75 2.15 14.45
C SER A 187 27.19 1.87 14.88
N ASN A 188 27.91 0.99 14.20
CA ASN A 188 29.30 0.63 14.54
C ASN A 188 30.28 1.78 14.28
N GLY A 189 30.17 2.44 13.12
CA GLY A 189 31.00 3.62 12.81
C GLY A 189 30.75 4.78 13.78
N LEU A 190 29.52 4.90 14.29
CA LEU A 190 29.13 5.94 15.23
C LEU A 190 29.35 5.60 16.71
N GLY A 191 29.43 4.32 17.08
CA GLY A 191 29.69 3.88 18.45
C GLY A 191 31.04 4.40 18.95
N ALA A 192 32.07 4.36 18.12
CA ALA A 192 33.40 4.90 18.43
C ALA A 192 33.39 6.42 18.64
N LEU A 193 32.70 7.18 17.78
CA LEU A 193 32.56 8.63 17.92
C LEU A 193 31.77 9.02 19.17
N THR A 194 30.69 8.28 19.47
CA THR A 194 29.86 8.52 20.65
C THR A 194 30.64 8.28 21.93
N ALA A 195 31.40 7.18 22.00
CA ALA A 195 32.29 6.89 23.12
C ALA A 195 33.33 8.00 23.33
N MET A 196 33.93 8.52 22.24
CA MET A 196 34.88 9.62 22.30
C MET A 196 34.25 10.92 22.86
N LYS A 197 33.03 11.26 22.45
CA LYS A 197 32.30 12.45 22.94
C LYS A 197 31.85 12.31 24.41
N MET A 198 31.50 11.11 24.84
CA MET A 198 31.19 10.81 26.26
C MET A 198 32.42 11.00 27.15
N VAL A 199 33.58 10.49 26.75
CA VAL A 199 34.84 10.64 27.50
C VAL A 199 35.33 12.09 27.52
N ALA A 200 35.09 12.85 26.44
CA ALA A 200 35.47 14.25 26.33
C ALA A 200 34.55 15.22 27.09
N GLY A 201 33.57 14.74 27.87
CA GLY A 201 32.66 15.61 28.63
C GLY A 201 31.89 16.59 27.75
N THR A 202 31.45 16.17 26.56
CA THR A 202 30.60 16.99 25.66
C THR A 202 29.20 16.41 25.49
N PHE A 203 28.93 15.23 26.04
CA PHE A 203 27.62 14.58 26.04
C PHE A 203 27.08 14.49 27.49
N TRP A 204 26.40 15.55 27.94
CA TRP A 204 25.82 15.65 29.29
C TRP A 204 24.32 15.33 29.36
N GLU A 205 23.63 15.19 28.22
CA GLU A 205 22.21 14.84 28.19
C GLU A 205 22.02 13.35 28.51
N ARG A 206 21.45 13.04 29.69
CA ARG A 206 20.95 11.70 30.01
C ARG A 206 19.79 11.36 29.07
N ARG A 207 20.12 10.75 27.92
CA ARG A 207 19.16 10.12 27.00
C ARG A 207 19.04 8.65 27.33
N ASP A 208 18.56 8.39 28.53
CA ASP A 208 18.27 7.05 29.04
C ASP A 208 16.99 6.50 28.41
N GLU A 209 16.51 5.37 28.95
CA GLU A 209 15.30 4.73 28.45
C GLU A 209 14.05 5.60 28.64
N ASP A 210 13.98 6.32 29.77
CA ASP A 210 12.83 7.16 30.10
C ASP A 210 12.75 8.38 29.18
N TRP A 211 13.89 8.97 28.81
CA TRP A 211 13.93 10.01 27.78
C TRP A 211 13.33 9.54 26.46
N LEU A 212 13.64 8.31 26.04
CA LEU A 212 13.14 7.75 24.78
C LEU A 212 11.63 7.49 24.85
N ARG A 213 11.13 7.05 26.01
CA ARG A 213 9.70 6.86 26.28
C ARG A 213 8.95 8.20 26.30
N ASP A 214 9.47 9.23 26.96
CA ASP A 214 8.86 10.57 26.98
C ASP A 214 8.76 11.18 25.57
N LEU A 215 9.83 11.06 24.77
CA LEU A 215 9.79 11.49 23.37
C LEU A 215 8.73 10.70 22.58
N GLY A 216 8.67 9.37 22.77
CA GLY A 216 7.64 8.52 22.18
C GLY A 216 6.22 8.96 22.52
N ASP A 217 5.95 9.21 23.80
CA ASP A 217 4.66 9.67 24.30
C ASP A 217 4.25 11.01 23.69
N LYS A 218 5.18 11.96 23.59
CA LYS A 218 4.93 13.26 22.94
C LYS A 218 4.60 13.10 21.46
N LEU A 219 5.32 12.23 20.75
CA LEU A 219 5.04 11.92 19.35
C LEU A 219 3.66 11.27 19.19
N CYS A 220 3.30 10.33 20.06
CA CYS A 220 1.99 9.68 20.08
C CYS A 220 0.85 10.67 20.36
N ARG A 221 1.03 11.61 21.31
CA ARG A 221 0.03 12.65 21.60
C ARG A 221 -0.12 13.66 20.46
N ALA A 222 0.96 13.97 19.74
CA ALA A 222 0.93 14.87 18.59
C ALA A 222 0.39 14.21 17.31
N HIS A 223 0.24 12.89 17.31
CA HIS A 223 -0.19 12.15 16.14
C HIS A 223 -1.66 12.45 15.79
N THR A 224 -1.90 12.78 14.52
CA THR A 224 -3.24 12.98 13.97
C THR A 224 -3.45 12.07 12.76
N PRO A 225 -4.16 10.92 12.91
CA PRO A 225 -4.40 9.99 11.80
C PRO A 225 -5.01 10.69 10.58
N ILE A 226 -4.63 10.24 9.39
CA ILE A 226 -5.22 10.75 8.16
C ILE A 226 -6.63 10.18 7.97
N VAL A 227 -7.61 11.05 7.76
CA VAL A 227 -8.99 10.68 7.42
C VAL A 227 -9.26 11.05 5.98
N PHE A 228 -9.70 10.09 5.17
CA PHE A 228 -10.04 10.32 3.78
C PHE A 228 -11.55 10.50 3.61
N ASP A 229 -11.92 11.56 2.90
CA ASP A 229 -13.26 11.69 2.32
C ASP A 229 -13.30 10.89 1.01
N TRP A 230 -13.69 9.62 1.13
CA TRP A 230 -13.76 8.71 -0.02
C TRP A 230 -14.88 9.07 -1.00
N GLU A 231 -15.99 9.64 -0.54
CA GLU A 231 -17.09 10.04 -1.43
C GLU A 231 -16.64 11.19 -2.34
N LYS A 232 -16.03 12.22 -1.77
CA LYS A 232 -15.44 13.32 -2.53
C LYS A 232 -14.32 12.86 -3.46
N ARG A 233 -13.42 12.00 -2.97
CA ARG A 233 -12.27 11.50 -3.74
C ARG A 233 -12.68 10.62 -4.92
N LEU A 234 -13.79 9.90 -4.80
CA LEU A 234 -14.37 9.13 -5.90
C LEU A 234 -15.22 10.01 -6.85
N GLY A 235 -15.66 11.18 -6.39
CA GLY A 235 -16.42 12.14 -7.16
C GLY A 235 -17.92 11.88 -7.09
N PHE A 236 -18.45 11.56 -5.91
CA PHE A 236 -19.89 11.49 -5.67
C PHE A 236 -20.56 12.88 -5.59
N GLU A 237 -19.78 13.95 -5.36
CA GLU A 237 -20.30 15.31 -5.18
C GLU A 237 -20.62 16.05 -6.50
N GLN A 238 -20.31 15.50 -7.68
CA GLN A 238 -20.60 16.18 -8.95
C GLN A 238 -22.01 15.85 -9.47
N THR A 239 -23.01 16.53 -8.92
CA THR A 239 -24.31 16.75 -9.57
C THR A 239 -24.74 18.21 -9.39
N THR A 240 -24.20 19.10 -10.22
CA THR A 240 -24.87 20.35 -10.57
C THR A 240 -25.14 20.30 -12.07
N PRO A 241 -26.40 20.22 -12.53
CA PRO A 241 -26.72 20.29 -13.94
C PRO A 241 -26.68 21.76 -14.38
N GLU A 242 -25.58 22.20 -14.98
CA GLU A 242 -25.55 23.45 -15.74
C GLU A 242 -25.77 23.17 -17.23
N THR A 243 -26.99 23.54 -17.65
CA THR A 243 -27.34 24.18 -18.93
C THR A 243 -27.09 23.39 -20.22
N GLN A 244 -28.19 22.86 -20.75
CA GLN A 244 -28.35 22.57 -22.17
C GLN A 244 -28.19 23.87 -22.97
N GLU A 245 -27.16 23.94 -23.80
CA GLU A 245 -27.20 24.77 -25.01
C GLU A 245 -27.21 23.88 -26.24
N GLN A 246 -28.32 23.98 -26.95
CA GLN A 246 -28.53 23.45 -28.29
C GLN A 246 -27.60 24.14 -29.27
N GLN A 247 -26.79 23.38 -30.00
CA GLN A 247 -26.50 23.72 -31.40
C GLN A 247 -26.51 22.44 -32.22
N GLY A 248 -27.55 22.31 -33.03
CA GLY A 248 -27.57 21.34 -34.11
C GLY A 248 -26.64 21.77 -35.23
N SER A 249 -25.91 20.82 -35.81
CA SER A 249 -25.92 20.72 -37.27
C SER A 249 -25.72 19.27 -37.67
N SER A 250 -26.63 18.86 -38.53
CA SER A 250 -26.74 17.59 -39.22
C SER A 250 -25.50 17.26 -40.04
N ASN A 251 -25.10 15.99 -40.04
CA ASN A 251 -24.78 15.35 -41.30
C ASN A 251 -25.21 13.88 -41.28
N VAL A 252 -26.18 13.59 -42.16
CA VAL A 252 -26.76 12.29 -42.46
C VAL A 252 -25.73 11.46 -43.22
N ARG A 253 -25.51 10.20 -42.81
CA ARG A 253 -25.12 9.16 -43.76
C ARG A 253 -25.66 7.78 -43.37
N ALA A 254 -26.74 7.44 -44.09
CA ALA A 254 -27.18 6.13 -44.56
C ALA A 254 -27.35 4.98 -43.56
N LEU A 255 -28.62 4.66 -43.36
CA LEU A 255 -29.18 3.41 -42.85
C LEU A 255 -28.56 2.18 -43.54
N ARG A 256 -28.22 1.16 -42.75
CA ARG A 256 -28.26 -0.25 -43.16
C ARG A 256 -29.16 -0.99 -42.18
N GLU A 257 -30.13 -1.68 -42.74
CA GLU A 257 -31.12 -2.52 -42.07
C GLU A 257 -30.49 -3.71 -41.32
N PRO A 258 -31.21 -4.29 -40.33
CA PRO A 258 -30.68 -5.28 -39.40
C PRO A 258 -30.62 -6.67 -40.04
N LYS A 259 -29.50 -7.36 -39.85
CA LYS A 259 -29.39 -8.81 -40.11
C LYS A 259 -29.74 -9.59 -38.85
N GLU A 260 -30.50 -10.65 -39.10
CA GLU A 260 -31.14 -11.61 -38.21
C GLU A 260 -30.28 -12.08 -37.02
N ALA A 261 -30.96 -12.23 -35.89
CA ALA A 261 -30.41 -12.71 -34.63
C ALA A 261 -30.15 -14.22 -34.66
N THR A 262 -28.89 -14.60 -34.46
CA THR A 262 -28.53 -15.95 -33.99
C THR A 262 -28.41 -15.86 -32.47
N SER A 263 -29.30 -16.54 -31.75
CA SER A 263 -29.29 -16.69 -30.29
C SER A 263 -27.95 -17.26 -29.82
N GLN A 264 -27.00 -16.39 -29.42
CA GLN A 264 -25.79 -16.78 -28.72
C GLN A 264 -26.11 -16.89 -27.24
N PHE A 265 -25.84 -18.05 -26.65
CA PHE A 265 -25.98 -18.31 -25.22
C PHE A 265 -24.94 -17.46 -24.47
N GLU A 266 -25.36 -16.35 -23.89
CA GLU A 266 -24.50 -15.54 -23.02
C GLU A 266 -24.41 -16.22 -21.65
N PRO A 267 -23.21 -16.63 -21.20
CA PRO A 267 -23.07 -17.23 -19.87
C PRO A 267 -23.34 -16.20 -18.78
N ASP A 268 -24.09 -16.59 -17.75
CA ASP A 268 -24.29 -15.75 -16.57
C ASP A 268 -22.96 -15.62 -15.81
N LEU A 269 -22.30 -14.47 -15.93
CA LEU A 269 -21.04 -14.15 -15.25
C LEU A 269 -21.25 -13.37 -13.93
N SER A 270 -22.48 -13.27 -13.42
CA SER A 270 -22.75 -12.60 -12.15
C SER A 270 -22.00 -13.23 -10.98
N THR A 271 -21.50 -12.38 -10.09
CA THR A 271 -20.64 -12.82 -8.98
C THR A 271 -21.46 -13.49 -7.88
N ILE A 272 -20.92 -14.51 -7.23
CA ILE A 272 -21.52 -15.11 -6.03
C ILE A 272 -21.02 -14.36 -4.78
N PRO A 273 -21.87 -13.60 -4.07
CA PRO A 273 -21.48 -12.94 -2.83
C PRO A 273 -21.31 -13.94 -1.68
N THR A 274 -20.30 -13.76 -0.84
CA THR A 274 -20.05 -14.59 0.33
C THR A 274 -19.75 -13.73 1.57
N PRO A 275 -19.92 -14.24 2.81
CA PRO A 275 -19.67 -13.45 4.02
C PRO A 275 -18.24 -12.92 4.16
N LEU A 276 -17.27 -13.53 3.47
CA LEU A 276 -15.85 -13.19 3.53
C LEU A 276 -15.30 -12.69 2.18
N GLY A 277 -16.18 -12.33 1.24
CA GLY A 277 -15.79 -11.77 -0.06
C GLY A 277 -16.78 -12.11 -1.18
N LYS A 278 -16.27 -12.36 -2.38
CA LYS A 278 -17.08 -12.75 -3.54
C LYS A 278 -16.31 -13.68 -4.45
N ILE A 279 -17.00 -14.65 -5.04
CA ILE A 279 -16.47 -15.44 -6.15
C ILE A 279 -16.82 -14.70 -7.43
N THR A 280 -15.81 -14.41 -8.26
CA THR A 280 -15.96 -13.64 -9.49
C THR A 280 -15.67 -14.49 -10.71
N PHE A 281 -16.49 -14.33 -11.74
CA PHE A 281 -16.36 -14.96 -13.05
C PHE A 281 -16.08 -13.90 -14.10
N ILE A 282 -15.05 -14.10 -14.93
CA ILE A 282 -14.63 -13.14 -15.96
C ILE A 282 -14.44 -13.90 -17.27
N ALA A 283 -15.17 -13.56 -18.32
CA ALA A 283 -14.93 -14.11 -19.65
C ALA A 283 -13.53 -13.73 -20.16
N LEU A 284 -12.84 -14.71 -20.72
CA LEU A 284 -11.56 -14.57 -21.41
C LEU A 284 -11.80 -14.83 -22.90
N GLY A 285 -12.38 -13.84 -23.58
CA GLY A 285 -12.93 -14.00 -24.93
C GLY A 285 -14.11 -14.96 -24.94
N ASP A 286 -14.35 -15.61 -26.08
CA ASP A 286 -15.59 -16.36 -26.34
C ASP A 286 -15.50 -17.85 -25.94
N LYS A 287 -14.42 -18.26 -25.28
CA LYS A 287 -14.11 -19.69 -25.06
C LYS A 287 -13.80 -20.07 -23.63
N GLU A 288 -13.44 -19.11 -22.78
CA GLU A 288 -12.90 -19.41 -21.46
C GLU A 288 -13.47 -18.45 -20.40
N VAL A 289 -13.53 -18.91 -19.16
CA VAL A 289 -13.95 -18.11 -18.00
C VAL A 289 -12.93 -18.25 -16.88
N ALA A 290 -12.50 -17.12 -16.33
CA ALA A 290 -11.66 -17.04 -15.14
C ALA A 290 -12.51 -17.00 -13.87
N ILE A 291 -12.27 -17.94 -12.96
CA ILE A 291 -12.94 -18.07 -11.66
C ILE A 291 -11.96 -17.68 -10.56
N ARG A 292 -12.33 -16.68 -9.74
CA ARG A 292 -11.50 -16.22 -8.62
C ARG A 292 -12.31 -16.19 -7.33
N ASN A 293 -11.73 -16.72 -6.25
CA ASN A 293 -12.31 -16.75 -4.91
C ASN A 293 -11.42 -16.04 -3.87
N PRO A 294 -11.97 -15.64 -2.72
CA PRO A 294 -11.19 -15.21 -1.56
C PRO A 294 -10.26 -16.33 -1.07
N PRO A 295 -9.04 -16.03 -0.58
CA PRO A 295 -8.06 -17.03 -0.18
C PRO A 295 -8.29 -17.53 1.25
N VAL A 296 -9.51 -17.97 1.55
CA VAL A 296 -9.91 -18.52 2.86
C VAL A 296 -10.82 -19.74 2.66
N GLU A 297 -10.75 -20.73 3.55
CA GLU A 297 -11.71 -21.84 3.56
C GLU A 297 -13.08 -21.38 4.09
N PRO A 298 -14.21 -21.90 3.55
CA PRO A 298 -14.33 -23.03 2.63
C PRO A 298 -14.30 -22.69 1.13
N PHE A 299 -14.03 -21.44 0.74
CA PHE A 299 -14.13 -21.03 -0.68
C PHE A 299 -13.03 -21.61 -1.55
N ILE A 300 -11.84 -21.83 -0.98
CA ILE A 300 -10.76 -22.50 -1.68
C ILE A 300 -11.20 -23.94 -2.01
N ASP A 301 -11.73 -24.68 -1.04
CA ASP A 301 -12.22 -26.03 -1.25
C ASP A 301 -13.43 -26.12 -2.17
N ALA A 302 -14.39 -25.20 -2.07
CA ALA A 302 -15.55 -25.18 -2.96
C ALA A 302 -15.13 -24.95 -4.42
N VAL A 303 -14.30 -23.92 -4.69
CA VAL A 303 -13.85 -23.64 -6.07
C VAL A 303 -12.91 -24.72 -6.56
N ARG A 304 -11.86 -25.08 -5.79
CA ARG A 304 -10.89 -26.12 -6.18
C ARG A 304 -11.56 -27.48 -6.38
N GLY A 305 -12.48 -27.86 -5.50
CA GLY A 305 -13.17 -29.13 -5.55
C GLY A 305 -14.07 -29.30 -6.77
N THR A 306 -14.60 -28.21 -7.32
CA THR A 306 -15.42 -28.21 -8.54
C THR A 306 -14.60 -28.14 -9.82
N VAL A 307 -13.54 -27.34 -9.84
CA VAL A 307 -12.78 -27.07 -11.09
C VAL A 307 -11.59 -28.00 -11.31
N LYS A 308 -11.16 -28.76 -10.31
CA LYS A 308 -10.03 -29.70 -10.43
C LYS A 308 -10.35 -30.79 -11.44
N GLY A 309 -9.58 -30.83 -12.54
CA GLY A 309 -9.80 -31.75 -13.66
C GLY A 309 -10.62 -31.17 -14.81
N ARG A 310 -11.29 -30.03 -14.61
CA ARG A 310 -12.09 -29.31 -15.64
C ARG A 310 -11.50 -27.93 -16.00
N GLY A 311 -10.57 -27.43 -15.19
CA GLY A 311 -9.89 -26.16 -15.41
C GLY A 311 -8.38 -26.22 -15.14
N ARG A 312 -7.68 -25.16 -15.55
CA ARG A 312 -6.25 -24.95 -15.28
C ARG A 312 -6.05 -23.86 -14.23
N TRP A 313 -5.13 -24.10 -13.30
CA TRP A 313 -4.72 -23.09 -12.33
C TRP A 313 -3.77 -22.09 -12.99
N GLN A 314 -3.98 -20.80 -12.75
CA GLN A 314 -3.11 -19.73 -13.24
C GLN A 314 -2.43 -19.00 -12.05
N PRO A 315 -1.18 -19.39 -11.69
CA PRO A 315 -0.52 -18.92 -10.47
C PRO A 315 -0.36 -17.41 -10.38
N ARG A 316 -0.12 -16.75 -11.53
CA ARG A 316 0.10 -15.30 -11.61
C ARG A 316 -1.09 -14.48 -11.13
N TYR A 317 -2.30 -14.95 -11.36
CA TYR A 317 -3.54 -14.24 -11.02
C TYR A 317 -4.34 -14.94 -9.91
N ARG A 318 -3.86 -16.10 -9.45
CA ARG A 318 -4.47 -16.93 -8.41
C ARG A 318 -5.94 -17.21 -8.71
N ASN A 319 -6.22 -17.58 -9.96
CA ASN A 319 -7.54 -17.93 -10.46
C ASN A 319 -7.49 -19.26 -11.22
N TRP A 320 -8.66 -19.87 -11.39
CA TRP A 320 -8.87 -21.01 -12.26
C TRP A 320 -9.41 -20.54 -13.61
N ILE A 321 -8.99 -21.19 -14.69
CA ILE A 321 -9.54 -20.95 -16.04
C ILE A 321 -10.24 -22.22 -16.49
N VAL A 322 -11.52 -22.11 -16.82
CA VAL A 322 -12.37 -23.19 -17.32
C VAL A 322 -12.88 -22.83 -18.71
N LYS A 323 -13.37 -23.82 -19.47
CA LYS A 323 -14.03 -23.53 -20.73
C LYS A 323 -15.43 -22.94 -20.50
N ILE A 324 -15.85 -22.07 -21.40
CA ILE A 324 -17.16 -21.41 -21.34
C ILE A 324 -18.33 -22.40 -21.47
N GLU A 325 -18.11 -23.51 -22.20
CA GLU A 325 -19.10 -24.59 -22.40
C GLU A 325 -19.42 -25.33 -21.10
N ASP A 326 -18.43 -25.46 -20.20
CA ASP A 326 -18.59 -26.13 -18.91
C ASP A 326 -18.99 -25.17 -17.78
N PHE A 327 -19.00 -23.86 -18.06
CA PHE A 327 -19.02 -22.83 -17.01
C PHE A 327 -20.35 -22.78 -16.24
N ALA A 328 -21.50 -22.93 -16.91
CA ALA A 328 -22.81 -22.90 -16.26
C ALA A 328 -22.91 -24.00 -15.18
N GLU A 329 -22.55 -25.23 -15.54
CA GLU A 329 -22.54 -26.37 -14.62
C GLU A 329 -21.55 -26.17 -13.46
N ILE A 330 -20.35 -25.65 -13.76
CA ILE A 330 -19.32 -25.36 -12.74
C ILE A 330 -19.81 -24.31 -11.75
N ARG A 331 -20.50 -23.27 -12.24
CA ARG A 331 -21.03 -22.21 -11.40
C ARG A 331 -22.09 -22.73 -10.44
N ASP A 332 -23.02 -23.53 -10.93
CA ASP A 332 -24.09 -24.11 -10.09
C ASP A 332 -23.50 -25.03 -9.02
N GLN A 333 -22.53 -25.88 -9.37
CA GLN A 333 -21.84 -26.75 -8.41
C GLN A 333 -21.02 -25.98 -7.37
N ILE A 334 -20.44 -24.83 -7.72
CA ILE A 334 -19.80 -23.94 -6.74
C ILE A 334 -20.85 -23.40 -5.78
N GLN A 335 -22.01 -22.96 -6.26
CA GLN A 335 -23.09 -22.43 -5.42
C GLN A 335 -23.62 -23.50 -4.45
N GLU A 336 -23.92 -24.71 -4.94
CA GLU A 336 -24.39 -25.83 -4.11
C GLU A 336 -23.40 -26.18 -3.00
N ARG A 337 -22.09 -26.28 -3.31
CA ARG A 337 -21.07 -26.59 -2.29
C ARG A 337 -20.97 -25.51 -1.22
N LEU A 338 -21.17 -24.24 -1.58
CA LEU A 338 -21.13 -23.14 -0.64
C LEU A 338 -22.35 -23.11 0.27
N ASP A 339 -23.51 -23.52 -0.24
CA ASP A 339 -24.74 -23.56 0.55
C ASP A 339 -24.76 -24.77 1.49
N SER A 340 -24.26 -25.94 1.06
CA SER A 340 -24.05 -27.10 1.93
C SER A 340 -23.05 -26.84 3.06
N ALA A 341 -21.97 -26.08 2.78
CA ALA A 341 -21.00 -25.68 3.80
C ALA A 341 -21.55 -24.68 4.84
N LYS A 342 -22.64 -23.96 4.52
CA LYS A 342 -23.35 -23.10 5.48
C LYS A 342 -24.27 -23.91 6.40
N SER A 343 -24.96 -24.93 5.87
CA SER A 343 -25.86 -25.77 6.67
C SER A 343 -25.12 -26.63 7.70
N GLU A 344 -23.94 -27.16 7.38
CA GLU A 344 -23.13 -27.96 8.32
C GLU A 344 -22.52 -27.16 9.48
N ARG A 345 -22.43 -25.82 9.36
CA ARG A 345 -21.95 -24.94 10.43
C ARG A 345 -23.06 -24.37 11.32
N SER A 346 -24.32 -24.56 10.91
CA SER A 346 -25.51 -24.05 11.61
C SER A 346 -26.29 -25.14 12.34
N ALA A 347 -25.91 -26.41 12.15
CA ALA A 347 -26.31 -27.58 12.93
C ALA A 347 -25.19 -27.92 13.93
#